data_AF-A0A2T2VM66-F1
#
_entry.id   AF-A0A2T2VM66-F1
#
_cell.length_a   1.000
_cell.length_b   1.000
_cell.length_c   1.000
_cell.angle_alpha   90.00
_cell.angle_beta   90.00
_cell.angle_gamma   90.00
#
_symmetry.space_group_name_H-M   'P 1'
#
loop_
_entity.id
_entity.type
_entity.pdbx_description
1 polymer ?
#
loop_
_entity_poly.entity_id
_entity_poly.type
_entity_poly.pdbx_seq_one_letter_code
_entity_poly.pdbx_strand_id
1 'polypeptide(L)'
;MKKHVLFLVIALNQSCDLNETRLSIAFGSCNDPNYNTSLLPVLSNTLDTADFMIWLGDNIYLENGEWNQKAQVEKKYQSIFGHSDFQEILSKSEHLAIWDDHDAGPNDCNSLSEGLETSMECFKEFWQPSYHMPHERSYYGSKTVQNGLVEFFFLDNRTFKVPVDSIGATLFGKEQLLWLEEAYFKSDAKVKIILMGGQFLNSAPTFENVSVYASERQRLVDLFSESSGIPIILSGDRHHGEISKLVATNGKSIYDATASPLTAKSYPHHEEPNLYRTHTNTTETNHFGLLTIKMNRNRVNMLDIKLIDSYSNALFNLRETP
;
A
#
# COMPACT_ATOMS: atom_id res chain seq x y z
N MET A 1 -6.54 31.75 65.67
CA MET A 1 -6.22 30.60 64.79
C MET A 1 -6.49 30.98 63.35
N LYS A 2 -5.48 31.37 62.57
CA LYS A 2 -5.62 31.63 61.12
C LYS A 2 -5.19 30.36 60.38
N LYS A 3 -6.11 29.75 59.62
CA LYS A 3 -5.82 28.60 58.75
C LYS A 3 -5.20 29.14 57.46
N HIS A 4 -3.97 28.76 57.16
CA HIS A 4 -3.38 28.95 55.85
C HIS A 4 -3.73 27.75 54.98
N VAL A 5 -4.51 27.98 53.93
CA VAL A 5 -4.79 27.01 52.89
C VAL A 5 -3.64 27.11 51.89
N LEU A 6 -2.82 26.05 51.83
CA LEU A 6 -1.75 25.92 50.86
C LEU A 6 -2.36 25.37 49.56
N PHE A 7 -2.45 26.20 48.53
CA PHE A 7 -2.79 25.74 47.18
C PHE A 7 -1.56 25.06 46.57
N LEU A 8 -1.63 23.74 46.43
CA LEU A 8 -0.63 22.95 45.70
C LEU A 8 -0.98 23.05 44.20
N VAL A 9 -0.21 23.84 43.45
CA VAL A 9 -0.30 23.88 41.99
C VAL A 9 0.47 22.68 41.47
N ILE A 10 -0.25 21.66 40.97
CA ILE A 10 0.34 20.54 40.24
C ILE A 10 0.59 21.04 38.81
N ALA A 11 1.82 21.43 38.52
CA ALA A 11 2.26 21.66 37.16
C ALA A 11 2.39 20.29 36.46
N LEU A 12 1.42 19.95 35.61
CA LEU A 12 1.54 18.84 34.67
C LEU A 12 2.62 19.21 33.65
N ASN A 13 3.84 18.73 33.86
CA ASN A 13 4.89 18.74 32.84
C ASN A 13 4.46 17.80 31.70
N GLN A 14 3.73 18.32 30.72
CA GLN A 14 3.74 17.71 29.39
C GLN A 14 5.12 18.02 28.80
N SER A 15 6.09 17.12 28.99
CA SER A 15 7.33 17.18 28.23
C SER A 15 7.00 16.84 26.78
N CYS A 16 6.67 17.86 25.99
CA CYS A 16 6.61 17.73 24.56
C CYS A 16 8.04 17.46 24.08
N ASP A 17 8.35 16.22 23.72
CA ASP A 17 9.65 15.90 23.13
C ASP A 17 9.65 16.46 21.72
N LEU A 18 10.39 17.55 21.51
CA LEU A 18 10.49 18.25 20.22
C LEU A 18 11.08 17.37 19.10
N ASN A 19 11.52 16.14 19.40
CA ASN A 19 12.05 15.19 18.44
C ASN A 19 11.07 14.06 18.07
N GLU A 20 9.84 14.06 18.58
CA GLU A 20 8.82 13.11 18.16
C GLU A 20 8.25 13.55 16.79
N THR A 21 8.42 12.71 15.78
CA THR A 21 7.79 12.88 14.47
C THR A 21 6.69 11.84 14.29
N ARG A 22 5.63 12.24 13.60
CA ARG A 22 4.53 11.37 13.19
C ARG A 22 4.46 11.38 11.67
N LEU A 23 4.35 10.18 11.08
CA LEU A 23 4.04 9.98 9.67
C LEU A 23 2.71 9.23 9.59
N SER A 24 1.78 9.72 8.77
CA SER A 24 0.44 9.16 8.59
C SER A 24 0.19 8.93 7.10
N ILE A 25 -0.12 7.68 6.72
CA ILE A 25 -0.26 7.24 5.33
C ILE A 25 -1.63 6.56 5.19
N ALA A 26 -2.52 7.16 4.40
CA ALA A 26 -3.71 6.48 3.90
C ALA A 26 -3.33 5.63 2.68
N PHE A 27 -3.98 4.50 2.48
CA PHE A 27 -3.71 3.62 1.34
C PHE A 27 -4.93 2.81 0.92
N GLY A 28 -5.01 2.41 -0.35
CA GLY A 28 -6.08 1.54 -0.85
C GLY A 28 -5.93 1.19 -2.32
N SER A 29 -6.73 0.23 -2.79
CA SER A 29 -6.75 -0.28 -4.17
C SER A 29 -8.20 -0.55 -4.63
N CYS A 30 -8.37 -0.96 -5.88
CA CYS A 30 -9.65 -1.39 -6.45
C CYS A 30 -10.69 -0.27 -6.39
N ASN A 31 -10.42 0.78 -7.17
CA ASN A 31 -11.20 1.99 -7.28
C ASN A 31 -12.15 1.97 -8.49
N ASP A 32 -13.33 1.36 -8.34
CA ASP A 32 -14.44 1.50 -9.27
C ASP A 32 -15.64 2.23 -8.62
N PRO A 33 -15.73 3.57 -8.75
CA PRO A 33 -16.77 4.37 -8.13
C PRO A 33 -18.17 4.13 -8.68
N ASN A 34 -18.35 3.36 -9.77
CA ASN A 34 -19.68 2.98 -10.22
C ASN A 34 -20.39 2.03 -9.25
N TYR A 35 -19.63 1.32 -8.40
CA TYR A 35 -20.19 0.43 -7.38
C TYR A 35 -20.55 1.15 -6.09
N ASN A 36 -19.61 1.88 -5.49
CA ASN A 36 -19.83 2.53 -4.20
C ASN A 36 -18.89 3.72 -3.96
N THR A 37 -19.43 4.89 -3.62
CA THR A 37 -18.64 6.08 -3.25
C THR A 37 -18.79 6.49 -1.79
N SER A 38 -19.52 5.73 -0.96
CA SER A 38 -19.81 6.08 0.44
C SER A 38 -18.56 6.21 1.33
N LEU A 39 -17.44 5.61 0.93
CA LEU A 39 -16.16 5.71 1.64
C LEU A 39 -15.46 7.05 1.41
N LEU A 40 -15.69 7.71 0.26
CA LEU A 40 -14.92 8.88 -0.18
C LEU A 40 -14.96 10.06 0.80
N PRO A 41 -16.09 10.39 1.46
CA PRO A 41 -16.10 11.46 2.46
C PRO A 41 -15.20 11.17 3.67
N VAL A 42 -15.15 9.93 4.15
CA VAL A 42 -14.29 9.54 5.28
C VAL A 42 -12.82 9.56 4.86
N LEU A 43 -12.52 9.08 3.66
CA LEU A 43 -11.18 9.17 3.10
C LEU A 43 -10.75 10.64 2.98
N SER A 44 -11.55 11.49 2.35
CA SER A 44 -11.27 12.93 2.21
C SER A 44 -10.99 13.61 3.55
N ASN A 45 -11.81 13.35 4.58
CA ASN A 45 -11.59 13.89 5.93
C ASN A 45 -10.30 13.37 6.57
N THR A 46 -9.92 12.12 6.30
CA THR A 46 -8.67 11.55 6.82
C THR A 46 -7.46 12.22 6.17
N LEU A 47 -7.54 12.54 4.88
CA LEU A 47 -6.48 13.21 4.12
C LEU A 47 -6.24 14.66 4.54
N ASP A 48 -7.14 15.28 5.32
CA ASP A 48 -6.86 16.59 5.94
C ASP A 48 -5.67 16.54 6.92
N THR A 49 -5.31 15.34 7.41
CA THR A 49 -4.21 15.16 8.37
C THR A 49 -3.23 14.04 8.00
N ALA A 50 -3.51 13.26 6.96
CA ALA A 50 -2.56 12.29 6.44
C ALA A 50 -1.50 13.00 5.59
N ASP A 51 -0.26 12.53 5.67
CA ASP A 51 0.83 13.06 4.86
C ASP A 51 0.74 12.51 3.42
N PHE A 52 0.31 11.25 3.27
CA PHE A 52 0.24 10.56 1.98
C PHE A 52 -1.10 9.84 1.77
N MET A 53 -1.54 9.78 0.52
CA MET A 53 -2.48 8.79 0.00
C MET A 53 -1.75 7.88 -0.99
N ILE A 54 -1.79 6.57 -0.76
CA ILE A 54 -1.16 5.59 -1.64
C ILE A 54 -2.22 4.78 -2.38
N TRP A 55 -2.16 4.83 -3.70
CA TRP A 55 -2.99 4.06 -4.62
C TRP A 55 -2.25 2.79 -5.00
N LEU A 56 -2.74 1.64 -4.52
CA LEU A 56 -2.03 0.36 -4.59
C LEU A 56 -2.38 -0.45 -5.85
N GLY A 57 -3.01 0.17 -6.84
CA GLY A 57 -3.40 -0.44 -8.09
C GLY A 57 -4.91 -0.64 -8.22
N ASP A 58 -5.33 -1.01 -9.42
CA ASP A 58 -6.71 -0.90 -9.90
C ASP A 58 -7.26 0.50 -9.65
N ASN A 59 -6.46 1.53 -9.99
CA ASN A 59 -6.83 2.92 -9.75
C ASN A 59 -7.95 3.37 -10.68
N ILE A 60 -8.02 2.73 -11.85
CA ILE A 60 -9.13 2.72 -12.80
C ILE A 60 -9.40 1.29 -13.28
N TYR A 61 -10.59 1.06 -13.83
CA TYR A 61 -10.95 -0.18 -14.51
C TYR A 61 -11.09 0.06 -16.02
N LEU A 62 -10.08 -0.38 -16.78
CA LEU A 62 -10.14 -0.42 -18.25
C LEU A 62 -10.93 -1.66 -18.70
N GLU A 63 -11.82 -1.47 -19.67
CA GLU A 63 -12.68 -2.53 -20.19
C GLU A 63 -12.64 -2.58 -21.72
N ASN A 64 -13.10 -3.68 -22.30
CA ASN A 64 -13.44 -3.76 -23.73
C ASN A 64 -12.32 -3.31 -24.70
N GLY A 65 -11.05 -3.49 -24.33
CA GLY A 65 -9.91 -3.08 -25.16
C GLY A 65 -9.55 -1.59 -25.11
N GLU A 66 -10.07 -0.83 -24.14
CA GLU A 66 -9.73 0.59 -23.93
C GLU A 66 -8.20 0.81 -23.82
N TRP A 67 -7.47 -0.14 -23.24
CA TRP A 67 -5.99 -0.12 -23.11
C TRP A 67 -5.23 -0.05 -24.44
N ASN A 68 -5.87 -0.36 -25.57
CA ASN A 68 -5.24 -0.30 -26.89
C ASN A 68 -5.19 1.12 -27.49
N GLN A 69 -5.80 2.12 -26.84
CA GLN A 69 -5.87 3.48 -27.36
C GLN A 69 -5.63 4.50 -26.25
N LYS A 70 -4.53 5.27 -26.35
CA LYS A 70 -4.18 6.34 -25.39
C LYS A 70 -5.36 7.24 -25.01
N ALA A 71 -6.10 7.72 -26.01
CA ALA A 71 -7.27 8.59 -25.78
C ALA A 71 -8.39 7.94 -24.95
N GLN A 72 -8.57 6.61 -24.99
CA GLN A 72 -9.57 5.92 -24.16
C GLN A 72 -9.08 5.74 -22.73
N VAL A 73 -7.80 5.44 -22.53
CA VAL A 73 -7.17 5.37 -21.20
C VAL A 73 -7.22 6.73 -20.51
N GLU A 74 -6.80 7.80 -21.20
CA GLU A 74 -6.90 9.18 -20.71
C GLU A 74 -8.34 9.56 -20.37
N LYS A 75 -9.29 9.20 -21.23
CA LYS A 75 -10.72 9.43 -20.99
C LYS A 75 -11.20 8.67 -19.75
N LYS A 76 -10.73 7.45 -19.50
CA LYS A 76 -11.06 6.70 -18.28
C LYS A 76 -10.54 7.44 -17.05
N TYR A 77 -9.27 7.85 -17.02
CA TYR A 77 -8.73 8.68 -15.94
C TYR A 77 -9.56 9.94 -15.71
N GLN A 78 -9.87 10.69 -16.77
CA GLN A 78 -10.69 11.89 -16.66
C GLN A 78 -12.12 11.58 -16.15
N SER A 79 -12.69 10.45 -16.54
CA SER A 79 -14.03 10.05 -16.10
C SER A 79 -14.09 9.69 -14.62
N ILE A 80 -13.00 9.17 -14.05
CA ILE A 80 -12.94 8.81 -12.62
C ILE A 80 -12.46 10.01 -11.82
N PHE A 81 -11.24 10.47 -12.09
CA PHE A 81 -10.57 11.49 -11.29
C PHE A 81 -11.03 12.91 -11.61
N GLY A 82 -11.77 13.14 -12.69
CA GLY A 82 -12.38 14.44 -12.98
C GLY A 82 -13.64 14.75 -12.18
N HIS A 83 -14.21 13.78 -11.45
CA HIS A 83 -15.33 14.02 -10.55
C HIS A 83 -14.93 14.87 -9.35
N SER A 84 -15.87 15.66 -8.82
CA SER A 84 -15.63 16.58 -7.69
C SER A 84 -15.06 15.88 -6.46
N ASP A 85 -15.55 14.68 -6.14
CA ASP A 85 -15.13 13.95 -4.93
C ASP A 85 -13.67 13.52 -5.04
N PHE A 86 -13.24 13.08 -6.22
CA PHE A 86 -11.85 12.72 -6.47
C PHE A 86 -10.95 13.95 -6.63
N GLN A 87 -11.45 15.05 -7.21
CA GLN A 87 -10.72 16.32 -7.24
C GLN A 87 -10.50 16.86 -5.81
N GLU A 88 -11.48 16.72 -4.92
CA GLU A 88 -11.31 17.06 -3.50
C GLU A 88 -10.23 16.18 -2.85
N ILE A 89 -10.30 14.86 -3.05
CA ILE A 89 -9.30 13.91 -2.53
C ILE A 89 -7.89 14.25 -3.06
N LEU A 90 -7.74 14.43 -4.37
CA LEU A 90 -6.45 14.76 -5.03
C LEU A 90 -5.87 16.11 -4.60
N SER A 91 -6.69 17.00 -4.03
CA SER A 91 -6.23 18.30 -3.52
C SER A 91 -5.59 18.21 -2.13
N LYS A 92 -5.63 17.03 -1.48
CA LYS A 92 -5.18 16.79 -0.11
C LYS A 92 -4.02 15.80 -0.09
N SER A 93 -3.13 15.93 0.91
CA SER A 93 -1.95 15.06 1.06
C SER A 93 -1.04 15.03 -0.18
N GLU A 94 0.04 14.24 -0.11
CA GLU A 94 0.80 13.86 -1.30
C GLU A 94 0.31 12.50 -1.83
N HIS A 95 0.08 12.40 -3.13
CA HIS A 95 -0.40 11.17 -3.76
C HIS A 95 0.75 10.37 -4.35
N LEU A 96 0.80 9.09 -3.99
CA LEU A 96 1.72 8.10 -4.53
C LEU A 96 0.90 6.96 -5.13
N ALA A 97 1.40 6.32 -6.18
CA ALA A 97 0.68 5.24 -6.82
C ALA A 97 1.61 4.11 -7.26
N ILE A 98 1.05 2.92 -7.37
CA ILE A 98 1.50 1.83 -8.23
C ILE A 98 0.28 1.37 -9.04
N TRP A 99 0.51 0.53 -10.03
CA TRP A 99 -0.54 0.00 -10.89
C TRP A 99 -0.79 -1.48 -10.61
N ASP A 100 -1.97 -1.96 -11.02
CA ASP A 100 -2.27 -3.39 -11.09
C ASP A 100 -2.92 -3.73 -12.44
N ASP A 101 -3.53 -4.90 -12.58
CA ASP A 101 -4.00 -5.41 -13.87
C ASP A 101 -5.10 -4.56 -14.50
N HIS A 102 -6.03 -3.97 -13.73
CA HIS A 102 -7.09 -3.16 -14.32
C HIS A 102 -6.64 -1.75 -14.75
N ASP A 103 -5.52 -1.27 -14.21
CA ASP A 103 -4.80 -0.11 -14.77
C ASP A 103 -4.10 -0.47 -16.08
N ALA A 104 -3.53 -1.68 -16.12
CA ALA A 104 -2.70 -2.16 -17.21
C ALA A 104 -3.49 -2.62 -18.43
N GLY A 105 -4.65 -3.26 -18.23
CA GLY A 105 -5.54 -3.74 -19.28
C GLY A 105 -6.54 -4.79 -18.78
N PRO A 106 -6.54 -6.02 -19.35
CA PRO A 106 -7.49 -7.06 -18.97
C PRO A 106 -7.17 -7.66 -17.58
N ASN A 107 -8.19 -8.23 -16.94
CA ASN A 107 -8.04 -8.99 -15.69
C ASN A 107 -6.91 -10.04 -15.79
N ASP A 108 -6.12 -10.15 -14.72
CA ASP A 108 -4.95 -11.01 -14.57
C ASP A 108 -3.86 -10.81 -15.65
N CYS A 109 -3.73 -9.60 -16.21
CA CYS A 109 -2.76 -9.34 -17.28
C CYS A 109 -1.32 -9.74 -16.90
N ASN A 110 -0.51 -9.96 -17.93
CA ASN A 110 0.89 -10.36 -17.81
C ASN A 110 1.73 -9.67 -18.87
N SER A 111 3.04 -9.90 -18.88
CA SER A 111 4.01 -9.27 -19.79
C SER A 111 3.70 -9.36 -21.29
N LEU A 112 2.83 -10.28 -21.72
CA LEU A 112 2.41 -10.47 -23.12
C LEU A 112 1.07 -9.81 -23.46
N SER A 113 0.40 -9.19 -22.50
CA SER A 113 -0.88 -8.52 -22.72
C SER A 113 -0.73 -7.33 -23.67
N GLU A 114 -1.71 -7.17 -24.56
CA GLU A 114 -1.75 -6.02 -25.46
C GLU A 114 -1.97 -4.72 -24.69
N GLY A 115 -1.43 -3.61 -25.19
CA GLY A 115 -1.67 -2.27 -24.66
C GLY A 115 -0.88 -1.88 -23.41
N LEU A 116 -0.06 -2.77 -22.83
CA LEU A 116 0.75 -2.45 -21.62
C LEU A 116 1.60 -1.19 -21.78
N GLU A 117 2.25 -1.00 -22.93
CA GLU A 117 3.06 0.21 -23.16
C GLU A 117 2.19 1.48 -23.19
N THR A 118 1.01 1.40 -23.79
CA THR A 118 0.06 2.51 -23.91
C THR A 118 -0.55 2.88 -22.55
N SER A 119 -1.00 1.89 -21.78
CA SER A 119 -1.54 2.13 -20.44
C SER A 119 -0.46 2.62 -19.47
N MET A 120 0.76 2.07 -19.53
CA MET A 120 1.90 2.54 -18.73
C MET A 120 2.29 3.99 -19.04
N GLU A 121 2.27 4.41 -20.30
CA GLU A 121 2.50 5.81 -20.68
C GLU A 121 1.47 6.73 -20.02
N CYS A 122 0.18 6.40 -20.15
CA CYS A 122 -0.91 7.18 -19.55
C CYS A 122 -0.82 7.20 -18.02
N PHE A 123 -0.48 6.05 -17.41
CA PHE A 123 -0.32 5.91 -15.97
C PHE A 123 0.78 6.84 -15.44
N LYS A 124 1.93 6.89 -16.13
CA LYS A 124 3.04 7.81 -15.77
C LYS A 124 2.67 9.27 -15.99
N GLU A 125 1.96 9.60 -17.06
CA GLU A 125 1.50 10.97 -17.35
C GLU A 125 0.50 11.47 -16.30
N PHE A 126 -0.39 10.60 -15.82
CA PHE A 126 -1.36 10.94 -14.79
C PHE A 126 -0.71 11.08 -13.40
N TRP A 127 0.04 10.07 -12.95
CA TRP A 127 0.57 10.04 -11.58
C TRP A 127 1.89 10.81 -11.38
N GLN A 128 2.63 11.10 -12.45
CA GLN A 128 3.84 11.94 -12.44
C GLN A 128 4.82 11.56 -11.31
N PRO A 129 5.40 10.35 -11.33
CA PRO A 129 6.29 9.86 -10.28
C PRO A 129 7.45 10.82 -10.04
N SER A 130 7.70 11.15 -8.78
CA SER A 130 8.75 12.10 -8.38
C SER A 130 10.10 11.43 -8.08
N TYR A 131 10.33 10.21 -8.55
CA TYR A 131 11.51 9.41 -8.26
C TYR A 131 12.08 8.77 -9.53
N HIS A 132 13.34 8.35 -9.46
CA HIS A 132 14.00 7.70 -10.59
C HIS A 132 13.43 6.29 -10.81
N MET A 133 12.99 6.03 -12.03
CA MET A 133 12.56 4.70 -12.47
C MET A 133 13.72 3.99 -13.19
N PRO A 134 14.15 2.81 -12.72
CA PRO A 134 15.26 2.10 -13.35
C PRO A 134 14.94 1.55 -14.74
N HIS A 135 13.65 1.36 -15.07
CA HIS A 135 13.21 0.87 -16.38
C HIS A 135 12.13 1.79 -16.99
N GLU A 136 12.34 2.22 -18.25
CA GLU A 136 11.49 3.21 -18.91
C GLU A 136 10.04 2.73 -19.12
N ARG A 137 9.82 1.41 -19.27
CA ARG A 137 8.50 0.82 -19.55
C ARG A 137 7.82 0.19 -18.33
N SER A 138 8.34 0.41 -17.13
CA SER A 138 7.78 -0.16 -15.89
C SER A 138 7.62 0.93 -14.83
N TYR A 139 6.80 0.68 -13.81
CA TYR A 139 6.51 1.62 -12.72
C TYR A 139 7.10 1.12 -11.38
N TYR A 140 8.43 1.08 -11.27
CA TYR A 140 9.11 0.72 -10.03
C TYR A 140 10.26 1.69 -9.71
N GLY A 141 10.64 1.76 -8.43
CA GLY A 141 11.67 2.67 -7.93
C GLY A 141 11.56 2.86 -6.42
N SER A 142 12.30 3.83 -5.86
CA SER A 142 12.21 4.14 -4.44
C SER A 142 12.21 5.65 -4.16
N LYS A 143 11.60 6.03 -3.04
CA LYS A 143 11.52 7.42 -2.57
C LYS A 143 11.74 7.49 -1.07
N THR A 144 12.74 8.26 -0.65
CA THR A 144 13.01 8.54 0.76
C THR A 144 12.20 9.74 1.24
N VAL A 145 11.68 9.66 2.47
CA VAL A 145 10.93 10.72 3.15
C VAL A 145 11.38 10.81 4.61
N GLN A 146 10.83 11.78 5.37
CA GLN A 146 11.16 11.96 6.79
C GLN A 146 12.68 12.04 7.03
N ASN A 147 13.37 12.84 6.19
CA ASN A 147 14.83 13.00 6.21
C ASN A 147 15.61 11.67 6.11
N GLY A 148 15.09 10.71 5.33
CA GLY A 148 15.72 9.41 5.09
C GLY A 148 15.40 8.34 6.14
N LEU A 149 14.53 8.62 7.12
CA LEU A 149 14.11 7.64 8.12
C LEU A 149 13.11 6.63 7.57
N VAL A 150 12.36 7.01 6.53
CA VAL A 150 11.39 6.14 5.87
C VAL A 150 11.68 6.12 4.38
N GLU A 151 11.61 4.93 3.77
CA GLU A 151 11.74 4.77 2.33
C GLU A 151 10.59 3.93 1.78
N PHE A 152 9.95 4.45 0.74
CA PHE A 152 8.98 3.73 -0.08
C PHE A 152 9.70 2.97 -1.19
N PHE A 153 9.33 1.71 -1.39
CA PHE A 153 9.75 0.86 -2.51
C PHE A 153 8.52 0.53 -3.34
N PHE A 154 8.47 1.04 -4.56
CA PHE A 154 7.36 0.88 -5.50
C PHE A 154 7.66 -0.34 -6.36
N LEU A 155 6.77 -1.33 -6.38
CA LEU A 155 6.90 -2.51 -7.22
C LEU A 155 5.82 -2.58 -8.30
N ASP A 156 6.20 -3.18 -9.42
CA ASP A 156 5.37 -3.45 -10.59
C ASP A 156 5.19 -4.97 -10.74
N ASN A 157 4.00 -5.46 -10.46
CA ASN A 157 3.64 -6.89 -10.53
C ASN A 157 3.04 -7.31 -11.89
N ARG A 158 3.07 -6.44 -12.92
CA ARG A 158 2.43 -6.71 -14.23
C ARG A 158 3.42 -6.69 -15.39
N THR A 159 4.30 -5.69 -15.49
CA THR A 159 5.18 -5.49 -16.65
C THR A 159 6.04 -6.71 -16.97
N PHE A 160 6.54 -7.38 -15.94
CA PHE A 160 7.44 -8.53 -16.10
C PHE A 160 6.79 -9.87 -15.78
N LYS A 161 5.51 -9.88 -15.45
CA LYS A 161 4.82 -11.08 -14.98
C LYS A 161 4.81 -12.15 -16.06
N VAL A 162 5.23 -13.35 -15.69
CA VAL A 162 5.08 -14.59 -16.43
C VAL A 162 4.19 -15.50 -15.58
N PRO A 163 3.06 -16.02 -16.10
CA PRO A 163 2.10 -16.82 -15.33
C PRO A 163 2.74 -18.00 -14.59
N VAL A 164 2.23 -18.34 -13.41
CA VAL A 164 2.81 -19.36 -12.52
C VAL A 164 2.98 -20.73 -13.18
N ASP A 165 2.08 -21.12 -14.08
CA ASP A 165 2.10 -22.40 -14.77
C ASP A 165 3.04 -22.43 -16.00
N SER A 166 3.73 -21.31 -16.29
CA SER A 166 4.64 -21.20 -17.43
C SER A 166 6.10 -21.46 -17.05
N ILE A 167 6.88 -21.93 -18.02
CA ILE A 167 8.34 -22.02 -17.86
C ILE A 167 8.91 -20.63 -17.65
N GLY A 168 9.69 -20.45 -16.58
CA GLY A 168 10.25 -19.15 -16.23
C GLY A 168 9.25 -18.23 -15.52
N ALA A 169 8.19 -18.78 -14.91
CA ALA A 169 7.26 -18.07 -14.05
C ALA A 169 7.97 -17.09 -13.11
N THR A 170 7.50 -15.85 -13.12
CA THR A 170 8.01 -14.75 -12.31
C THR A 170 6.92 -13.72 -12.13
N LEU A 171 6.79 -13.12 -10.95
CA LEU A 171 5.79 -12.06 -10.72
C LEU A 171 6.42 -10.70 -11.03
N PHE A 172 7.59 -10.45 -10.46
CA PHE A 172 8.27 -9.16 -10.57
C PHE A 172 9.35 -9.11 -11.65
N GLY A 173 9.79 -10.25 -12.19
CA GLY A 173 10.88 -10.30 -13.16
C GLY A 173 12.26 -10.20 -12.52
N LYS A 174 13.26 -10.82 -13.17
CA LYS A 174 14.64 -10.87 -12.67
C LYS A 174 15.25 -9.48 -12.45
N GLU A 175 15.03 -8.56 -13.38
CA GLU A 175 15.63 -7.22 -13.35
C GLU A 175 15.17 -6.42 -12.11
N GLN A 176 13.85 -6.29 -11.93
CA GLN A 176 13.28 -5.58 -10.80
C GLN A 176 13.62 -6.27 -9.47
N LEU A 177 13.63 -7.61 -9.40
CA LEU A 177 14.00 -8.30 -8.16
C LEU A 177 15.46 -8.02 -7.75
N LEU A 178 16.39 -8.01 -8.72
CA LEU A 178 17.79 -7.67 -8.45
C LEU A 178 17.93 -6.20 -8.04
N TRP A 179 17.22 -5.29 -8.70
CA TRP A 179 17.18 -3.89 -8.29
C TRP A 179 16.65 -3.74 -6.85
N LEU A 180 15.56 -4.43 -6.50
CA LEU A 180 14.95 -4.34 -5.18
C LEU A 180 15.93 -4.84 -4.12
N GLU A 181 16.57 -5.98 -4.32
CA GLU A 181 17.58 -6.50 -3.39
C GLU A 181 18.71 -5.49 -3.14
N GLU A 182 19.24 -4.90 -4.21
CA GLU A 182 20.32 -3.93 -4.12
C GLU A 182 19.88 -2.65 -3.39
N ALA A 183 18.74 -2.06 -3.80
CA ALA A 183 18.22 -0.83 -3.23
C ALA A 183 17.81 -1.04 -1.76
N TYR A 184 17.12 -2.13 -1.46
CA TYR A 184 16.62 -2.45 -0.13
C TYR A 184 17.76 -2.73 0.85
N PHE A 185 18.80 -3.46 0.41
CA PHE A 185 19.97 -3.74 1.23
C PHE A 185 20.81 -2.48 1.52
N LYS A 186 20.96 -1.60 0.53
CA LYS A 186 21.72 -0.34 0.68
C LYS A 186 21.01 0.72 1.52
N SER A 187 19.70 0.62 1.68
CA SER A 187 18.91 1.61 2.42
C SER A 187 19.15 1.54 3.93
N ASP A 188 19.45 2.69 4.53
CA ASP A 188 19.61 2.88 5.99
C ASP A 188 18.30 3.29 6.71
N ALA A 189 17.20 3.37 5.96
CA ALA A 189 15.89 3.75 6.47
C ALA A 189 15.45 2.83 7.63
N LYS A 190 14.80 3.43 8.63
CA LYS A 190 14.32 2.74 9.84
C LYS A 190 12.99 2.05 9.60
N VAL A 191 12.19 2.58 8.68
CA VAL A 191 11.00 1.93 8.14
C VAL A 191 11.16 1.83 6.64
N LYS A 192 10.92 0.65 6.09
CA LYS A 192 10.95 0.38 4.66
C LYS A 192 9.56 -0.09 4.27
N ILE A 193 8.86 0.73 3.51
CA ILE A 193 7.48 0.50 3.12
C ILE A 193 7.48 -0.01 1.67
N ILE A 194 7.00 -1.23 1.45
CA ILE A 194 6.95 -1.85 0.13
C ILE A 194 5.50 -1.76 -0.38
N LEU A 195 5.33 -1.23 -1.58
CA LEU A 195 4.05 -1.08 -2.25
C LEU A 195 3.97 -2.12 -3.36
N MET A 196 2.96 -2.98 -3.36
CA MET A 196 2.74 -3.98 -4.40
C MET A 196 1.25 -4.25 -4.61
N GLY A 197 0.81 -4.46 -5.87
CA GLY A 197 -0.62 -4.69 -6.17
C GLY A 197 -1.15 -5.97 -5.52
N GLY A 198 -0.49 -7.09 -5.77
CA GLY A 198 -0.86 -8.38 -5.18
C GLY A 198 -0.55 -8.51 -3.68
N GLN A 199 -1.47 -9.16 -2.95
CA GLN A 199 -1.30 -9.49 -1.52
C GLN A 199 -0.07 -10.37 -1.25
N PHE A 200 0.67 -10.08 -0.17
CA PHE A 200 1.99 -10.67 0.06
C PHE A 200 2.02 -11.82 1.08
N LEU A 201 1.65 -11.57 2.33
CA LEU A 201 1.91 -12.52 3.41
C LEU A 201 0.94 -13.69 3.43
N ASN A 202 -0.29 -13.52 2.90
CA ASN A 202 -1.32 -14.55 2.92
C ASN A 202 -0.77 -15.93 2.51
N SER A 203 -0.89 -16.92 3.40
CA SER A 203 -0.28 -18.23 3.18
C SER A 203 -1.01 -19.12 2.17
N ALA A 204 -2.22 -18.77 1.74
CA ALA A 204 -2.98 -19.52 0.76
C ALA A 204 -2.56 -19.12 -0.67
N PRO A 205 -2.10 -20.06 -1.51
CA PRO A 205 -1.84 -19.80 -2.92
C PRO A 205 -3.14 -19.88 -3.73
N THR A 206 -4.08 -18.97 -3.46
CA THR A 206 -5.43 -18.94 -4.04
C THR A 206 -5.69 -17.62 -4.77
N PHE A 207 -6.28 -17.72 -5.97
CA PHE A 207 -6.41 -16.59 -6.91
C PHE A 207 -5.04 -15.90 -7.16
N GLU A 208 -5.01 -14.64 -7.56
CA GLU A 208 -3.74 -13.91 -7.70
C GLU A 208 -3.23 -13.37 -6.36
N ASN A 209 -2.07 -13.86 -5.91
CA ASN A 209 -1.30 -13.27 -4.82
C ASN A 209 0.16 -13.72 -4.91
N VAL A 210 1.03 -13.14 -4.10
CA VAL A 210 2.48 -13.43 -4.16
C VAL A 210 2.79 -14.88 -3.71
N SER A 211 1.94 -15.51 -2.90
CA SER A 211 2.12 -16.91 -2.45
C SER A 211 1.98 -17.95 -3.55
N VAL A 212 1.32 -17.59 -4.66
CA VAL A 212 1.33 -18.40 -5.88
C VAL A 212 2.75 -18.53 -6.46
N TYR A 213 3.59 -17.50 -6.29
CA TYR A 213 4.99 -17.49 -6.71
C TYR A 213 5.93 -17.83 -5.54
N ALA A 214 5.79 -19.04 -4.99
CA ALA A 214 6.43 -19.47 -3.74
C ALA A 214 7.94 -19.16 -3.63
N SER A 215 8.71 -19.36 -4.71
CA SER A 215 10.15 -19.06 -4.72
C SER A 215 10.44 -17.56 -4.59
N GLU A 216 9.69 -16.70 -5.28
CA GLU A 216 9.84 -15.25 -5.17
C GLU A 216 9.35 -14.74 -3.81
N ARG A 217 8.23 -15.29 -3.32
CA ARG A 217 7.77 -14.99 -1.96
C ARG A 217 8.84 -15.28 -0.93
N GLN A 218 9.46 -16.47 -0.97
CA GLN A 218 10.51 -16.83 -0.03
C GLN A 218 11.71 -15.89 -0.16
N ARG A 219 12.15 -15.59 -1.39
CA ARG A 219 13.23 -14.63 -1.67
C ARG A 219 12.96 -13.25 -1.04
N LEU A 220 11.72 -12.75 -1.13
CA LEU A 220 11.33 -11.47 -0.52
C LEU A 220 11.28 -11.54 1.01
N VAL A 221 10.74 -12.64 1.58
CA VAL A 221 10.76 -12.86 3.03
C VAL A 221 12.20 -12.86 3.56
N ASP A 222 13.11 -13.54 2.88
CA ASP A 222 14.52 -13.60 3.26
C ASP A 222 15.14 -12.20 3.21
N LEU A 223 15.00 -11.48 2.08
CA LEU A 223 15.47 -10.09 1.92
C LEU A 223 14.99 -9.17 3.05
N PHE A 224 13.68 -9.21 3.34
CA PHE A 224 13.07 -8.35 4.36
C PHE A 224 13.50 -8.75 5.77
N SER A 225 13.72 -10.03 6.03
CA SER A 225 14.16 -10.53 7.32
C SER A 225 15.63 -10.22 7.61
N GLU A 226 16.51 -10.29 6.62
CA GLU A 226 17.96 -10.19 6.77
C GLU A 226 18.49 -8.74 6.67
N SER A 227 17.74 -7.84 6.05
CA SER A 227 18.14 -6.44 5.89
C SER A 227 17.85 -5.58 7.14
N SER A 228 18.37 -4.36 7.20
CA SER A 228 18.06 -3.37 8.24
C SER A 228 16.64 -2.78 8.09
N GLY A 229 16.14 -2.10 9.12
CA GLY A 229 14.86 -1.39 9.11
C GLY A 229 13.64 -2.29 9.29
N ILE A 230 12.46 -1.71 9.54
CA ILE A 230 11.21 -2.45 9.72
C ILE A 230 10.48 -2.57 8.37
N PRO A 231 10.27 -3.79 7.84
CA PRO A 231 9.49 -4.02 6.63
C PRO A 231 7.99 -3.89 6.89
N ILE A 232 7.33 -3.05 6.10
CA ILE A 232 5.87 -2.92 6.07
C ILE A 232 5.42 -3.01 4.62
N ILE A 233 4.59 -3.98 4.29
CA ILE A 233 4.00 -4.16 2.97
C ILE A 233 2.60 -3.54 3.00
N LEU A 234 2.29 -2.74 1.98
CA LEU A 234 0.94 -2.25 1.70
C LEU A 234 0.51 -2.87 0.37
N SER A 235 -0.61 -3.59 0.38
CA SER A 235 -1.08 -4.40 -0.76
C SER A 235 -2.56 -4.22 -1.10
N GLY A 236 -2.98 -4.70 -2.28
CA GLY A 236 -4.30 -4.50 -2.88
C GLY A 236 -4.90 -5.77 -3.51
N ASP A 237 -5.55 -5.62 -4.68
CA ASP A 237 -6.09 -6.68 -5.57
C ASP A 237 -7.28 -7.50 -5.04
N ARG A 238 -7.30 -7.84 -3.75
CA ARG A 238 -8.09 -8.98 -3.25
C ARG A 238 -9.59 -8.76 -3.07
N HIS A 239 -10.09 -7.55 -3.28
CA HIS A 239 -11.47 -7.12 -2.99
C HIS A 239 -11.95 -7.42 -1.53
N HIS A 240 -11.01 -7.67 -0.63
CA HIS A 240 -11.18 -7.66 0.82
C HIS A 240 -9.88 -7.17 1.48
N GLY A 241 -9.98 -6.80 2.75
CA GLY A 241 -8.87 -6.35 3.55
C GLY A 241 -8.53 -7.29 4.67
N GLU A 242 -7.26 -7.30 5.03
CA GLU A 242 -6.72 -7.99 6.20
C GLU A 242 -5.35 -7.43 6.60
N ILE A 243 -4.97 -7.67 7.85
CA ILE A 243 -3.67 -7.33 8.40
C ILE A 243 -2.96 -8.62 8.82
N SER A 244 -1.73 -8.77 8.36
CA SER A 244 -0.88 -9.93 8.59
C SER A 244 0.44 -9.56 9.24
N LYS A 245 0.94 -10.46 10.08
CA LYS A 245 2.27 -10.35 10.71
C LYS A 245 2.99 -11.69 10.65
N LEU A 246 4.12 -11.72 9.97
CA LEU A 246 5.06 -12.84 10.00
C LEU A 246 6.23 -12.48 10.93
N VAL A 247 6.54 -13.35 11.89
CA VAL A 247 7.78 -13.27 12.67
C VAL A 247 8.78 -14.26 12.07
N ALA A 248 9.82 -13.73 11.41
CA ALA A 248 10.87 -14.55 10.81
C ALA A 248 11.68 -15.31 11.88
N THR A 249 12.47 -16.29 11.44
CA THR A 249 13.29 -17.14 12.33
C THR A 249 14.30 -16.36 13.16
N ASN A 250 14.77 -15.22 12.66
CA ASN A 250 15.65 -14.29 13.37
C ASN A 250 14.91 -13.34 14.34
N GLY A 251 13.60 -13.52 14.53
CA GLY A 251 12.74 -12.71 15.40
C GLY A 251 12.23 -11.42 14.77
N LYS A 252 12.66 -11.07 13.56
CA LYS A 252 12.23 -9.84 12.88
C LYS A 252 10.80 -9.97 12.39
N SER A 253 9.96 -8.97 12.68
CA SER A 253 8.58 -8.92 12.19
C SER A 253 8.49 -8.28 10.81
N ILE A 254 7.68 -8.90 9.95
CA ILE A 254 7.24 -8.40 8.65
C ILE A 254 5.73 -8.18 8.73
N TYR A 255 5.30 -6.96 8.40
CA TYR A 255 3.90 -6.56 8.44
C TYR A 255 3.37 -6.47 7.01
N ASP A 256 2.14 -6.90 6.77
CA ASP A 256 1.43 -6.72 5.50
C ASP A 256 0.00 -6.26 5.79
N ALA A 257 -0.43 -5.21 5.11
CA ALA A 257 -1.76 -4.66 5.22
C ALA A 257 -2.38 -4.58 3.82
N THR A 258 -3.35 -5.45 3.56
CA THR A 258 -4.13 -5.43 2.33
C THR A 258 -5.35 -4.54 2.51
N ALA A 259 -5.50 -3.52 1.67
CA ALA A 259 -6.65 -2.61 1.66
C ALA A 259 -7.30 -2.59 0.28
N SER A 260 -8.29 -3.46 0.10
CA SER A 260 -9.07 -3.62 -1.14
C SER A 260 -10.50 -4.01 -0.76
N PRO A 261 -11.59 -3.41 -1.26
CA PRO A 261 -11.64 -2.36 -2.26
C PRO A 261 -12.00 -0.99 -1.68
N LEU A 262 -11.46 0.08 -2.28
CA LEU A 262 -11.85 1.45 -1.99
C LEU A 262 -13.30 1.73 -2.40
N THR A 263 -13.65 1.44 -3.65
CA THR A 263 -14.97 1.75 -4.22
C THR A 263 -15.55 0.61 -5.03
N ALA A 264 -14.72 -0.32 -5.52
CA ALA A 264 -15.18 -1.53 -6.21
C ALA A 264 -15.97 -2.47 -5.27
N LYS A 265 -16.62 -3.48 -5.84
CA LYS A 265 -17.40 -4.45 -5.05
C LYS A 265 -16.52 -5.28 -4.12
N SER A 266 -16.93 -5.49 -2.87
CA SER A 266 -16.20 -6.36 -1.93
C SER A 266 -16.56 -7.84 -2.09
N TYR A 267 -15.56 -8.71 -1.92
CA TYR A 267 -15.65 -10.17 -1.93
C TYR A 267 -14.95 -10.75 -0.69
N PRO A 268 -15.68 -10.96 0.43
CA PRO A 268 -15.08 -11.50 1.65
C PRO A 268 -14.63 -12.95 1.47
N HIS A 269 -13.32 -13.19 1.57
CA HIS A 269 -12.71 -14.52 1.49
C HIS A 269 -12.39 -15.08 2.89
N HIS A 270 -13.39 -15.14 3.79
CA HIS A 270 -13.19 -15.55 5.18
C HIS A 270 -12.59 -16.95 5.36
N GLU A 271 -12.96 -17.86 4.46
CA GLU A 271 -12.51 -19.26 4.48
C GLU A 271 -11.10 -19.45 3.91
N GLU A 272 -10.49 -18.40 3.34
CA GLU A 272 -9.13 -18.47 2.82
C GLU A 272 -8.12 -18.50 3.99
N PRO A 273 -7.30 -19.57 4.08
CA PRO A 273 -6.43 -19.76 5.23
C PRO A 273 -5.19 -18.88 5.13
N ASN A 274 -5.13 -17.86 5.99
CA ASN A 274 -3.92 -17.07 6.21
C ASN A 274 -3.39 -17.30 7.63
N LEU A 275 -2.28 -18.02 7.73
CA LEU A 275 -1.59 -18.34 8.99
C LEU A 275 -1.02 -17.11 9.70
N TYR A 276 -0.87 -15.99 8.99
CA TYR A 276 -0.26 -14.76 9.50
C TYR A 276 -1.27 -13.67 9.83
N ARG A 277 -2.56 -13.88 9.53
CA ARG A 277 -3.63 -12.92 9.82
C ARG A 277 -3.72 -12.66 11.32
N THR A 278 -3.78 -11.39 11.73
CA THR A 278 -3.75 -11.01 13.15
C THR A 278 -5.13 -10.86 13.78
N HIS A 279 -6.19 -11.14 13.03
CA HIS A 279 -7.59 -11.02 13.42
C HIS A 279 -8.42 -12.12 12.76
N THR A 280 -9.68 -12.25 13.16
CA THR A 280 -10.64 -13.14 12.53
C THR A 280 -11.25 -12.51 11.29
N ASN A 281 -11.54 -13.32 10.27
CA ASN A 281 -12.17 -12.94 9.01
C ASN A 281 -11.40 -11.90 8.18
N THR A 282 -11.87 -11.68 6.96
CA THR A 282 -11.50 -10.57 6.09
C THR A 282 -12.57 -9.47 6.19
N THR A 283 -12.34 -8.28 5.63
CA THR A 283 -13.41 -7.27 5.58
C THR A 283 -14.54 -7.72 4.66
N GLU A 284 -15.76 -7.22 4.90
CA GLU A 284 -16.94 -7.43 4.05
C GLU A 284 -17.37 -6.16 3.28
N THR A 285 -16.78 -5.01 3.63
CA THR A 285 -17.19 -3.70 3.14
C THR A 285 -16.01 -2.94 2.52
N ASN A 286 -16.33 -1.91 1.74
CA ASN A 286 -15.35 -0.94 1.29
C ASN A 286 -14.63 -0.28 2.47
N HIS A 287 -13.32 -0.13 2.33
CA HIS A 287 -12.47 0.46 3.35
C HIS A 287 -11.17 0.97 2.74
N PHE A 288 -10.45 1.80 3.48
CA PHE A 288 -9.08 2.17 3.18
C PHE A 288 -8.19 1.84 4.38
N GLY A 289 -6.89 1.69 4.13
CA GLY A 289 -5.90 1.50 5.17
C GLY A 289 -5.36 2.82 5.72
N LEU A 290 -5.02 2.86 7.01
CA LEU A 290 -4.32 3.96 7.65
C LEU A 290 -3.14 3.42 8.46
N LEU A 291 -1.93 3.74 8.02
CA LEU A 291 -0.68 3.47 8.71
C LEU A 291 -0.21 4.75 9.43
N THR A 292 -0.08 4.70 10.75
CA THR A 292 0.56 5.74 11.55
C THR A 292 1.86 5.23 12.16
N ILE A 293 2.94 5.96 11.93
CA ILE A 293 4.27 5.69 12.48
C ILE A 293 4.63 6.85 13.39
N LYS A 294 5.00 6.55 14.64
CA LYS A 294 5.63 7.54 15.52
C LYS A 294 7.08 7.19 15.73
N MET A 295 7.93 8.18 15.51
CA MET A 295 9.37 8.06 15.67
C MET A 295 9.84 9.09 16.69
N ASN A 296 10.86 8.75 17.46
CA ASN A 296 11.62 9.70 18.25
C ASN A 296 13.07 9.61 17.79
N ARG A 297 13.57 10.69 17.17
CA ARG A 297 14.85 10.68 16.45
C ARG A 297 14.87 9.54 15.43
N ASN A 298 15.76 8.57 15.60
CA ASN A 298 15.96 7.45 14.68
C ASN A 298 15.34 6.14 15.17
N ARG A 299 14.44 6.20 16.16
CA ARG A 299 13.77 5.04 16.73
C ARG A 299 12.27 5.10 16.44
N VAL A 300 11.73 4.00 15.93
CA VAL A 300 10.28 3.80 15.81
C VAL A 300 9.75 3.41 17.19
N ASN A 301 8.83 4.20 17.72
CA ASN A 301 8.22 3.96 19.04
C ASN A 301 6.82 3.35 18.91
N MET A 302 6.17 3.52 17.75
CA MET A 302 4.84 2.98 17.51
C MET A 302 4.61 2.77 16.02
N LEU A 303 4.00 1.63 15.70
CA LEU A 303 3.30 1.38 14.44
C LEU A 303 1.83 1.11 14.77
N ASP A 304 0.91 1.72 14.03
CA ASP A 304 -0.54 1.54 14.16
C ASP A 304 -1.12 1.41 12.75
N ILE A 305 -1.66 0.24 12.41
CA ILE A 305 -2.22 -0.09 11.10
C ILE A 305 -3.70 -0.38 11.28
N LYS A 306 -4.57 0.34 10.56
CA LYS A 306 -6.02 0.17 10.61
C LYS A 306 -6.60 -0.01 9.22
N LEU A 307 -7.70 -0.75 9.13
CA LEU A 307 -8.61 -0.71 7.98
C LEU A 307 -9.89 0.01 8.41
N ILE A 308 -10.24 1.09 7.72
CA ILE A 308 -11.26 2.06 8.13
C ILE A 308 -12.43 2.03 7.14
N ASP A 309 -13.66 1.86 7.65
CA ASP A 309 -14.89 1.82 6.87
C ASP A 309 -15.50 3.22 6.57
N SER A 310 -16.63 3.24 5.87
CA SER A 310 -17.39 4.45 5.53
C SER A 310 -18.05 5.15 6.73
N TYR A 311 -17.90 4.61 7.94
CA TYR A 311 -18.41 5.18 9.19
C TYR A 311 -17.27 5.61 10.13
N SER A 312 -16.02 5.61 9.63
CA SER A 312 -14.80 5.90 10.40
C SER A 312 -14.50 4.85 11.50
N ASN A 313 -15.08 3.65 11.43
CA ASN A 313 -14.73 2.56 12.33
C ASN A 313 -13.47 1.85 11.85
N ALA A 314 -12.58 1.51 12.77
CA ALA A 314 -11.51 0.56 12.48
C ALA A 314 -12.09 -0.86 12.46
N LEU A 315 -12.26 -1.44 11.27
CA LEU A 315 -12.69 -2.83 11.08
C LEU A 315 -11.66 -3.78 11.68
N PHE A 316 -10.38 -3.54 11.38
CA PHE A 316 -9.24 -4.24 11.96
C PHE A 316 -8.17 -3.25 12.39
N ASN A 317 -7.38 -3.63 13.39
CA ASN A 317 -6.29 -2.82 13.91
C ASN A 317 -5.13 -3.70 14.39
N LEU A 318 -3.90 -3.29 14.07
CA LEU A 318 -2.67 -3.83 14.64
C LEU A 318 -1.81 -2.67 15.15
N ARG A 319 -1.48 -2.71 16.45
CA ARG A 319 -0.62 -1.71 17.07
C ARG A 319 0.57 -2.37 17.74
N GLU A 320 1.77 -1.86 17.44
CA GLU A 320 3.05 -2.42 17.84
C GLU A 320 3.97 -1.33 18.40
N THR A 321 4.89 -1.73 19.28
CA THR A 321 5.98 -0.89 19.80
C THR A 321 7.31 -1.59 19.51
N PRO A 322 7.86 -1.44 18.28
CA PRO A 322 8.98 -2.25 17.80
C PRO A 322 10.33 -1.99 18.47
#